data_AF-A0A443Q785-F1
#
_entry.id   AF-A0A443Q785-F1
#
_cell.length_a   1.000
_cell.length_b   1.000
_cell.length_c   1.000
_cell.angle_alpha   90.00
_cell.angle_beta   90.00
_cell.angle_gamma   90.00
#
_symmetry.space_group_name_H-M   'P 1'
#
loop_
_entity.id
_entity.type
_entity.pdbx_description
1 polymer ?
#
loop_
_entity_poly.entity_id
_entity_poly.type
_entity_poly.pdbx_seq_one_letter_code
_entity_poly.pdbx_strand_id
1 'polypeptide(L)' 'MTVSDAQCFLGLQIIRDRKLKILKVHQSTYIRKMLERFKMTDCKSVKTPSDKASLVKFHTVN' A
#
# COMPACT_ATOMS: atom_id res chain seq x y z
N MET A 1 8.06 27.06 10.85
CA MET A 1 7.24 26.08 10.11
C MET A 1 7.31 24.76 10.85
N THR A 2 6.18 24.19 11.28
CA THR A 2 6.16 22.88 11.94
C THR A 2 5.94 21.80 10.88
N VAL A 3 6.86 20.86 10.77
CA VAL A 3 6.71 19.68 9.90
C VAL A 3 6.08 18.56 10.72
N SER A 4 4.92 18.07 10.29
CA SER A 4 4.23 16.92 10.89
C SER A 4 4.38 15.66 10.01
N ASP A 5 4.29 14.48 10.62
CA ASP A 5 4.35 13.22 9.87
C ASP A 5 3.11 13.05 8.96
N ALA A 6 3.32 12.94 7.65
CA ALA A 6 2.24 12.71 6.69
C ALA A 6 1.75 11.26 6.76
N GLN A 7 0.47 11.05 7.08
CA GLN A 7 -0.15 9.71 7.10
C GLN A 7 -0.73 9.29 5.75
N CYS A 8 -1.09 10.25 4.91
CA CYS A 8 -1.62 10.03 3.57
C CYS A 8 -1.14 11.15 2.63
N PHE A 9 -0.83 10.80 1.38
CA PHE A 9 -0.49 11.76 0.33
C PHE A 9 -1.03 11.25 -1.01
N LEU A 10 -1.83 12.05 -1.71
CA LEU A 10 -2.46 11.67 -2.99
C LEU A 10 -3.23 10.33 -2.93
N GLY A 11 -3.82 9.98 -1.78
CA GLY A 11 -4.54 8.71 -1.59
C GLY A 11 -3.65 7.50 -1.29
N LEU A 12 -2.32 7.67 -1.25
CA LEU A 12 -1.36 6.69 -0.75
C LEU A 12 -1.25 6.82 0.77
N GLN A 13 -1.55 5.74 1.48
CA GLN A 13 -1.43 5.63 2.93
C GLN A 13 0.01 5.24 3.29
N ILE A 14 0.61 5.96 4.24
CA ILE A 14 2.01 5.82 4.62
C ILE A 14 2.11 5.24 6.03
N ILE A 15 2.77 4.10 6.16
CA ILE A 15 3.13 3.48 7.44
C ILE A 15 4.64 3.60 7.60
N ARG A 16 5.08 4.21 8.70
CA ARG A 16 6.50 4.37 9.02
C ARG A 16 6.84 3.54 10.26
N ASP A 17 7.77 2.61 10.09
CA ASP A 17 8.46 1.97 11.20
C ASP A 17 9.85 2.61 11.32
N ARG A 18 10.01 3.52 12.28
CA ARG A 18 11.28 4.24 12.51
C ARG A 18 12.36 3.33 13.10
N LYS A 19 11.99 2.31 13.89
CA LYS A 19 12.94 1.38 14.50
C LYS A 19 13.59 0.51 13.43
N LEU A 20 12.77 -0.02 12.53
CA LEU A 20 13.23 -0.84 11.40
C LEU A 20 13.70 -0.01 10.19
N LYS A 21 13.54 1.32 10.24
CA LYS A 21 13.80 2.25 9.12
C LYS A 21 13.04 1.85 7.85
N ILE A 22 11.82 1.33 8.00
CA ILE A 22 10.97 0.90 6.90
C ILE A 22 9.87 1.95 6.67
N LEU A 23 9.68 2.34 5.41
CA LEU A 23 8.52 3.10 4.97
C LEU A 23 7.70 2.21 4.04
N LYS A 24 6.49 1.85 4.48
CA LYS A 24 5.52 1.09 3.69
C LYS A 24 4.48 2.07 3.14
N VAL A 25 4.11 1.88 1.88
CA VAL A 25 3.03 2.64 1.25
C VAL A 25 1.99 1.66 0.72
N HIS A 26 0.72 1.95 0.93
CA HIS A 26 -0.38 1.13 0.43
C HIS A 26 -1.59 1.98 0.03
N GLN A 27 -2.51 1.40 -0.72
CA GLN A 27 -3.75 2.06 -1.16
C GLN A 27 -4.98 1.21 -0.82
N SER A 28 -4.97 0.50 0.31
CA SER A 28 -6.03 -0.47 0.66
C SER A 28 -7.43 0.16 0.67
N THR A 29 -7.55 1.40 1.16
CA THR A 29 -8.82 2.14 1.16
C THR A 29 -9.31 2.42 -0.26
N TYR A 30 -8.43 2.81 -1.17
CA TYR A 30 -8.77 3.07 -2.57
C TYR A 30 -9.18 1.78 -3.28
N ILE A 31 -8.44 0.69 -3.08
CA ILE A 31 -8.77 -0.63 -3.62
C ILE A 31 -10.18 -1.05 -3.18
N ARG A 32 -10.49 -0.97 -1.88
CA ARG A 32 -11.83 -1.28 -1.36
C ARG A 32 -12.92 -0.44 -2.03
N LYS A 33 -12.73 0.88 -2.16
CA LYS A 33 -13.70 1.78 -2.81
C LYS A 33 -13.95 1.40 -4.28
N MET A 34 -12.93 0.98 -5.02
CA MET A 34 -13.13 0.51 -6.39
C MET A 34 -13.86 -0.82 -6.45
N LEU A 35 -13.52 -1.78 -5.59
CA LEU A 35 -14.22 -3.06 -5.54
C LEU A 35 -15.71 -2.87 -5.26
N GLU A 36 -16.06 -2.00 -4.32
CA GLU A 36 -17.46 -1.62 -4.03
C GLU A 36 -18.12 -0.96 -5.25
N ARG A 37 -17.46 0.02 -5.88
CA ARG A 37 -17.98 0.73 -7.07
C ARG A 37 -18.32 -0.21 -8.23
N PHE A 38 -17.51 -1.24 -8.44
CA PHE A 38 -17.68 -2.20 -9.54
C PHE A 38 -18.36 -3.50 -9.12
N LYS A 39 -18.88 -3.60 -7.88
CA LYS A 39 -19.53 -4.80 -7.34
C LYS A 39 -18.62 -6.05 -7.38
N MET A 40 -17.34 -5.85 -7.08
CA MET A 40 -16.26 -6.85 -7.09
C MET A 40 -15.77 -7.19 -5.68
N THR A 41 -16.56 -6.94 -4.64
CA THR A 41 -16.16 -7.19 -3.23
C THR A 41 -15.83 -8.65 -2.93
N ASP A 42 -16.44 -9.58 -3.68
CA ASP A 42 -16.30 -11.02 -3.48
C ASP A 42 -15.29 -11.67 -4.45
N CYS A 43 -14.55 -10.85 -5.21
CA CYS A 43 -13.52 -11.35 -6.11
C CYS A 43 -12.34 -11.95 -5.32
N LYS A 44 -11.79 -13.07 -5.83
CA LYS A 44 -10.60 -13.68 -5.26
C LYS A 44 -9.39 -12.75 -5.41
N SER A 45 -8.59 -12.63 -4.36
CA SER A 45 -7.32 -11.90 -4.43
C SER A 45 -6.38 -12.57 -5.43
N VAL A 46 -5.68 -11.75 -6.22
CA VAL A 46 -4.58 -12.20 -7.08
C VAL A 46 -3.36 -11.32 -6.81
N LYS A 47 -2.16 -11.85 -7.08
CA LYS A 47 -0.95 -11.03 -7.04
C LYS A 47 -1.09 -9.91 -8.07
N THR A 48 -0.74 -8.69 -7.68
CA THR A 48 -0.71 -7.54 -8.59
C THR A 48 0.08 -7.90 -9.83
N PRO A 49 -0.53 -7.84 -11.03
CA PRO A 49 0.20 -8.04 -12.28
C PRO A 49 1.29 -6.97 -12.36
N SER A 50 2.53 -7.38 -12.22
CA SER A 50 3.70 -6.50 -12.24
C SER A 50 4.80 -7.23 -13.00
N ASP A 51 5.60 -6.47 -13.74
CA ASP A 51 6.81 -7.04 -14.36
C ASP A 51 7.72 -7.60 -13.27
N LYS A 52 8.27 -8.80 -13.46
CA LYS A 52 9.19 -9.43 -12.50
C LYS A 52 10.39 -8.53 -12.19
N ALA A 53 10.81 -7.71 -13.16
CA ALA A 53 11.90 -6.74 -12.98
C ALA A 53 11.55 -5.59 -12.01
N SER A 54 10.27 -5.27 -11.85
CA SER A 54 9.78 -4.19 -10.98
C SER A 54 9.52 -4.62 -9.53
N LEU A 55 9.57 -5.93 -9.25
CA LEU A 55 9.35 -6.47 -7.91
C LEU A 55 10.66 -6.45 -7.10
N VAL A 56 10.83 -5.43 -6.26
CA VAL A 56 11.87 -5.44 -5.24
C VAL A 56 11.46 -6.45 -4.16
N LYS A 57 12.29 -7.49 -3.95
CA LYS A 57 12.09 -8.44 -2.84
C LYS A 57 12.36 -7.71 -1.53
N PHE A 58 11.33 -7.21 -0.88
CA PHE A 58 11.44 -6.76 0.50
C PHE A 58 11.71 -7.98 1.38
N HIS A 59 12.80 -7.94 2.16
CA HIS A 59 13.10 -8.94 3.17
C HIS A 59 11.99 -8.90 4.23
N THR A 60 11.12 -9.91 4.23
CA THR A 60 10.15 -10.14 5.29
C THR A 60 10.93 -10.56 6.53
N VAL A 61 11.14 -9.63 7.45
CA VAL A 61 11.49 -9.99 8.83
C VAL A 61 10.20 -10.55 9.42
N ASN A 62 10.19 -11.86 9.69
CA ASN A 62 9.13 -12.56 10.42
C ASN A 62 9.04 -12.05 11.86
#